data_AF-A0A820L365-F1
#
_entry.id   AF-A0A820L365-F1
#
_cell.length_a   1.000
_cell.length_b   1.000
_cell.length_c   1.000
_cell.angle_alpha   90.00
_cell.angle_beta   90.00
_cell.angle_gamma   90.00
#
_symmetry.space_group_name_H-M   'P 1'
#
loop_
_entity.id
_entity.type
_entity.pdbx_description
1 polymer ?
#
loop_
_entity_poly.entity_id
_entity_poly.type
_entity_poly.pdbx_seq_one_letter_code
_entity_poly.pdbx_strand_id
1 'polypeptide(L)'
;FASTDVTITALMEFFPRYAKKRWLLVIITCIVYFLVSLPFACPGGYFLFELFQEYTANISLVFIGFFEVVAVAYIYGFDRFMNDIKMMLGKRAAEYYLFFTWCVAGPLLTLILTITNLLNSAPLKTEAGGGFEAYEFPTWSTVLGWLIF
;
A
#
# COMPACT_ATOMS: atom_id res chain seq x y z
N PHE A 1 -6.33 -11.48 9.58
CA PHE A 1 -7.74 -11.21 9.92
C PHE A 1 -8.20 -9.86 9.40
N ALA A 2 -7.65 -8.73 9.86
CA ALA A 2 -8.07 -7.42 9.35
C ALA A 2 -7.96 -7.27 7.81
N SER A 3 -6.81 -7.63 7.22
CA SER A 3 -6.61 -7.51 5.76
C SER A 3 -7.54 -8.41 4.93
N THR A 4 -7.87 -9.60 5.44
CA THR A 4 -8.83 -10.51 4.79
C THR A 4 -10.26 -9.97 4.85
N ASP A 5 -10.65 -9.34 5.97
CA ASP A 5 -11.97 -8.73 6.08
C ASP A 5 -12.11 -7.48 5.20
N VAL A 6 -11.06 -6.66 5.09
CA VAL A 6 -11.04 -5.48 4.20
C VAL A 6 -11.19 -5.91 2.74
N THR A 7 -10.43 -6.91 2.30
CA THR A 7 -10.51 -7.42 0.91
C THR A 7 -11.87 -8.03 0.60
N ILE A 8 -12.46 -8.80 1.52
CA ILE A 8 -13.81 -9.34 1.36
C ILE A 8 -14.85 -8.22 1.29
N THR A 9 -14.73 -7.19 2.14
CA THR A 9 -15.66 -6.05 2.16
C THR A 9 -15.59 -5.25 0.87
N ALA A 10 -14.38 -4.92 0.41
CA ALA A 10 -14.16 -4.24 -0.86
C ALA A 10 -14.75 -5.05 -2.03
N LEU A 11 -14.56 -6.37 -2.06
CA LEU A 11 -15.13 -7.23 -3.10
C LEU A 11 -16.66 -7.23 -3.09
N MET A 12 -17.30 -7.13 -1.92
CA MET A 12 -18.76 -7.00 -1.80
C MET A 12 -19.28 -5.66 -2.32
N GLU A 13 -18.51 -4.57 -2.11
CA GLU A 13 -18.84 -3.24 -2.61
C GLU A 13 -18.81 -3.20 -4.14
N PHE A 14 -17.80 -3.81 -4.77
CA PHE A 14 -17.71 -3.91 -6.23
C PHE A 14 -18.77 -4.85 -6.85
N PHE A 15 -19.13 -5.92 -6.15
CA PHE A 15 -20.04 -6.95 -6.65
C PHE A 15 -21.25 -7.17 -5.71
N PRO A 16 -22.19 -6.21 -5.64
CA PRO A 16 -23.32 -6.26 -4.70
C PRO A 16 -24.23 -7.48 -4.89
N ARG A 17 -24.24 -8.08 -6.09
CA ARG A 17 -24.99 -9.30 -6.41
C ARG A 17 -24.51 -10.53 -5.63
N TYR A 18 -23.22 -10.56 -5.25
CA TYR A 18 -22.61 -11.68 -4.52
C TYR A 18 -22.46 -11.41 -3.02
N ALA A 19 -22.77 -10.20 -2.55
CA ALA A 19 -22.74 -9.83 -1.13
C ALA A 19 -23.62 -10.73 -0.25
N LYS A 20 -24.72 -11.26 -0.80
CA LYS A 20 -25.61 -12.21 -0.09
C LYS A 20 -24.98 -13.59 0.18
N LYS A 21 -23.87 -13.93 -0.48
CA LYS A 21 -23.16 -15.22 -0.34
C LYS A 21 -21.73 -15.02 0.16
N ARG A 22 -21.56 -14.31 1.28
CA ARG A 22 -20.26 -14.03 1.93
C ARG A 22 -19.35 -15.25 2.04
N TRP A 23 -19.90 -16.39 2.48
CA TRP A 23 -19.12 -17.61 2.68
C TRP A 23 -18.45 -18.12 1.37
N LEU A 24 -19.09 -17.95 0.22
CA LEU A 24 -18.49 -18.31 -1.08
C LEU A 24 -17.33 -17.39 -1.43
N LEU A 25 -17.48 -16.08 -1.20
CA LEU A 25 -16.42 -15.11 -1.46
C LEU A 25 -15.19 -15.42 -0.60
N VAL A 26 -15.37 -15.80 0.66
CA VAL A 26 -14.27 -16.18 1.57
C VAL A 26 -13.52 -17.43 1.06
N ILE A 27 -14.25 -18.46 0.62
CA ILE A 27 -13.61 -19.67 0.10
C ILE A 27 -12.83 -19.36 -1.18
N ILE A 28 -13.41 -18.56 -2.08
CA ILE A 28 -12.75 -18.16 -3.34
C ILE A 28 -11.48 -17.35 -3.04
N THR A 29 -11.54 -16.33 -2.17
CA THR A 29 -10.36 -15.53 -1.83
C THR A 29 -9.28 -16.35 -1.14
N CYS A 30 -9.66 -17.30 -0.28
CA CYS A 30 -8.72 -18.24 0.35
C CYS A 30 -7.99 -19.10 -0.68
N ILE A 31 -8.72 -19.68 -1.65
CA ILE A 31 -8.13 -20.48 -2.72
C ILE A 31 -7.19 -19.63 -3.58
N VAL A 32 -7.59 -18.39 -3.93
CA VAL A 32 -6.74 -17.48 -4.71
C VAL A 32 -5.47 -17.13 -3.96
N TYR A 33 -5.55 -16.78 -2.67
CA TYR A 33 -4.37 -16.48 -1.86
C TYR A 33 -3.45 -17.68 -1.70
N PHE A 34 -4.00 -18.88 -1.56
CA PHE A 34 -3.20 -20.10 -1.51
C PHE A 34 -2.41 -20.31 -2.81
N LEU A 35 -3.09 -20.18 -3.97
CA LEU A 35 -2.45 -20.33 -5.28
C LEU A 35 -1.39 -19.26 -5.55
N VAL A 36 -1.63 -18.01 -5.15
CA VAL A 36 -0.66 -16.91 -5.28
C VAL A 36 0.51 -17.09 -4.29
N SER A 37 0.29 -17.72 -3.13
CA SER A 37 1.36 -17.97 -2.15
C SER A 37 2.32 -19.09 -2.56
N LEU A 38 1.88 -20.04 -3.39
CA LEU A 38 2.67 -21.19 -3.83
C LEU A 38 4.06 -20.83 -4.40
N PRO A 39 4.20 -19.89 -5.37
CA PRO A 39 5.51 -19.54 -5.94
C PRO A 39 6.48 -18.95 -4.92
N PHE A 40 5.98 -18.26 -3.88
CA PHE A 40 6.82 -17.72 -2.81
C PHE A 40 7.38 -18.79 -1.87
N ALA A 41 6.77 -19.98 -1.82
CA ALA A 41 7.21 -21.09 -0.97
C ALA A 41 8.28 -21.99 -1.63
N CYS A 42 8.60 -21.78 -2.90
CA CYS A 42 9.64 -22.54 -3.60
C CYS A 42 11.05 -22.13 -3.13
N PRO A 43 12.11 -22.95 -3.38
CA PRO A 43 13.48 -22.67 -2.92
C PRO A 43 14.08 -21.34 -3.42
N GLY A 44 13.56 -20.77 -4.52
CA GLY A 44 13.91 -19.44 -5.03
C GLY A 44 12.85 -18.36 -4.76
N GLY A 45 11.81 -18.68 -3.99
CA GLY A 45 10.68 -17.79 -3.72
C GLY A 45 11.05 -16.55 -2.92
N TYR A 46 12.16 -16.59 -2.18
CA TYR A 46 12.70 -15.44 -1.45
C TYR A 46 12.98 -14.24 -2.37
N PHE A 47 13.66 -14.46 -3.51
CA PHE A 47 13.96 -13.38 -4.46
C PHE A 47 12.69 -12.79 -5.09
N LEU A 48 11.69 -13.64 -5.33
CA LEU A 48 10.41 -13.21 -5.87
C LEU A 48 9.60 -12.42 -4.82
N PHE A 49 9.69 -12.82 -3.56
CA PHE A 49 9.10 -12.10 -2.43
C PHE A 49 9.77 -10.74 -2.20
N GLU A 50 11.10 -10.68 -2.24
CA GLU A 50 11.87 -9.44 -2.09
C GLU A 50 11.53 -8.44 -3.20
N LEU A 51 11.53 -8.90 -4.46
CA LEU A 51 11.09 -8.09 -5.61
C LEU A 51 9.66 -7.57 -5.41
N PHE A 52 8.72 -8.46 -5.03
CA PHE A 52 7.32 -8.08 -4.83
C PHE A 52 7.15 -7.05 -3.71
N GLN A 53 7.87 -7.23 -2.59
CA GLN A 53 7.81 -6.34 -1.44
C GLN A 53 8.33 -4.94 -1.80
N GLU A 54 9.43 -4.87 -2.54
CA GLU A 54 10.01 -3.59 -2.96
C GLU A 54 9.04 -2.79 -3.84
N TYR A 55 8.51 -3.40 -4.91
CA TYR A 55 7.60 -2.69 -5.81
C TYR A 55 6.24 -2.38 -5.16
N THR A 56 5.69 -3.28 -4.35
CA THR A 56 4.34 -3.09 -3.77
C THR A 56 4.35 -2.17 -2.56
N ALA A 57 5.17 -2.48 -1.55
CA ALA A 57 5.11 -1.78 -0.26
C ALA A 57 5.96 -0.50 -0.25
N ASN A 58 7.12 -0.50 -0.90
CA ASN A 58 8.06 0.62 -0.81
C ASN A 58 7.76 1.69 -1.88
N ILE A 59 7.43 1.27 -3.10
CA ILE A 59 7.12 2.21 -4.20
C ILE A 59 5.61 2.49 -4.27
N SER A 60 4.78 1.47 -4.53
CA SER A 60 3.35 1.66 -4.85
C SER A 60 2.53 2.21 -3.67
N LEU A 61 2.65 1.62 -2.49
CA LEU A 61 1.86 2.01 -1.31
C LEU A 61 2.21 3.42 -0.83
N VAL A 62 3.49 3.78 -0.82
CA VAL A 62 3.95 5.12 -0.43
C VAL A 62 3.44 6.16 -1.44
N PHE A 63 3.48 5.83 -2.74
CA PHE A 63 2.94 6.69 -3.79
C PHE A 63 1.43 6.92 -3.64
N ILE A 64 0.64 5.87 -3.42
CA ILE A 64 -0.80 5.98 -3.15
C ILE A 64 -1.05 6.84 -1.90
N GLY A 65 -0.32 6.59 -0.81
CA GLY A 65 -0.43 7.36 0.43
C GLY A 65 -0.14 8.85 0.26
N PHE A 66 0.83 9.21 -0.59
CA PHE A 66 1.08 10.61 -0.94
C PHE A 66 -0.14 11.25 -1.62
N PHE A 67 -0.74 10.58 -2.60
CA PHE A 67 -1.94 11.09 -3.26
C PHE A 67 -3.13 11.18 -2.31
N GLU A 68 -3.33 10.21 -1.41
CA GLU A 68 -4.40 10.27 -0.42
C GLU A 68 -4.24 11.46 0.52
N VAL A 69 -3.04 11.71 1.04
CA VAL A 69 -2.77 12.85 1.93
C VAL A 69 -2.96 14.18 1.19
N VAL A 70 -2.47 14.30 -0.04
CA VAL A 70 -2.65 15.52 -0.86
C VAL A 70 -4.12 15.73 -1.21
N ALA A 71 -4.85 14.67 -1.55
CA ALA A 71 -6.27 14.72 -1.85
C ALA A 71 -7.08 15.20 -0.64
N VAL A 72 -6.82 14.67 0.56
CA VAL A 72 -7.54 15.09 1.77
C VAL A 72 -7.16 16.52 2.18
N ALA A 73 -5.87 16.86 2.19
CA ALA A 73 -5.40 18.15 2.69
C ALA A 73 -5.77 19.32 1.76
N TYR A 74 -5.57 19.17 0.44
CA TYR A 74 -5.68 20.26 -0.52
C TYR A 74 -6.92 20.19 -1.42
N ILE A 75 -7.33 18.99 -1.87
CA ILE A 75 -8.48 18.85 -2.79
C ILE A 75 -9.80 18.87 -2.02
N TYR A 76 -9.91 18.02 -0.99
CA TYR A 76 -11.08 18.01 -0.11
C TYR A 76 -11.14 19.25 0.77
N GLY A 77 -9.97 19.70 1.24
CA GLY A 77 -9.78 20.93 1.99
C GLY A 77 -9.87 20.71 3.50
N PHE A 78 -8.88 21.25 4.22
CA PHE A 78 -8.74 21.08 5.67
C PHE A 78 -9.97 21.54 6.47
N ASP A 79 -10.64 22.63 6.07
CA ASP A 79 -11.80 23.14 6.79
C ASP A 79 -12.99 22.18 6.75
N ARG A 80 -13.20 21.49 5.61
CA ARG A 80 -14.25 20.48 5.46
C ARG A 80 -13.92 19.26 6.30
N PHE A 81 -12.68 18.80 6.24
CA PHE A 81 -12.20 17.69 7.05
C PHE A 81 -12.35 17.96 8.56
N MET A 82 -12.02 19.17 9.01
CA MET A 82 -12.19 19.57 10.42
C MET A 82 -13.67 19.62 10.84
N ASN A 83 -14.56 20.05 9.94
CA ASN A 83 -15.99 20.06 10.20
C ASN A 83 -16.56 18.64 10.33
N ASP A 84 -16.09 17.70 9.51
CA ASP A 84 -16.49 16.29 9.60
C ASP A 84 -16.01 15.66 10.91
N ILE A 85 -14.76 15.94 11.32
CA ILE A 85 -14.23 15.50 12.63
C ILE A 85 -15.10 16.06 13.77
N LYS A 86 -15.46 17.34 13.69
CA LYS A 86 -16.31 17.99 14.70
C LYS A 86 -17.71 17.35 14.74
N MET A 87 -18.26 16.97 13.58
CA MET A 87 -19.54 16.28 13.50
C MET A 87 -19.48 14.87 14.11
N MET A 88 -18.38 14.14 13.90
CA MET A 88 -18.21 12.78 14.44
C MET A 88 -17.91 12.75 15.95
N LEU A 89 -17.03 13.63 16.44
CA LEU A 89 -16.62 13.65 17.85
C LEU A 89 -17.48 14.58 18.73
N GLY A 90 -18.29 15.45 18.13
CA GLY A 90 -19.07 16.47 18.84
C GLY A 90 -18.24 17.59 19.48
N LYS A 91 -16.91 17.55 19.36
CA LYS A 91 -15.96 18.56 19.87
C LYS A 91 -14.98 18.94 18.78
N ARG A 92 -14.56 20.21 18.78
CA ARG A 92 -13.52 20.69 17.85
C ARG A 92 -12.17 20.30 18.43
N ALA A 93 -11.45 19.43 17.73
CA ALA A 93 -10.10 19.03 18.10
C ALA A 93 -9.12 20.20 17.98
N ALA A 94 -7.89 20.06 18.46
CA ALA A 94 -6.90 21.14 18.47
C ALA A 94 -6.51 21.54 17.04
N GLU A 95 -7.21 22.54 16.50
CA GLU A 95 -7.18 22.96 15.09
C GLU A 95 -5.77 23.26 14.60
N TYR A 96 -4.96 23.92 15.42
CA TYR A 96 -3.59 24.30 15.06
C TYR A 96 -2.66 23.09 14.85
N TYR A 97 -2.71 22.11 15.76
CA TYR A 97 -1.89 20.90 15.63
C TYR A 97 -2.32 20.06 14.44
N LEU A 98 -3.63 19.91 14.24
CA LEU A 98 -4.15 19.17 13.10
C LEU A 98 -3.87 19.87 11.78
N PHE A 99 -3.94 21.20 11.74
CA PHE A 99 -3.57 21.96 10.54
C PHE A 99 -2.10 21.73 10.19
N PHE A 100 -1.21 21.83 11.18
CA PHE A 100 0.20 21.57 10.96
C PHE A 100 0.45 20.12 10.51
N THR A 101 -0.18 19.14 11.14
CA THR A 101 0.00 17.72 10.78
C THR A 101 -0.55 17.41 9.39
N TRP A 102 -1.74 17.89 9.02
CA TRP A 102 -2.40 17.51 7.77
C TRP A 102 -1.98 18.38 6.58
N CYS A 103 -1.73 19.67 6.77
CA CYS A 103 -1.37 20.58 5.68
C CYS A 103 0.14 20.77 5.50
N VAL A 104 0.97 20.45 6.50
CA VAL A 104 2.42 20.68 6.42
C VAL A 104 3.19 19.38 6.62
N ALA A 105 3.09 18.75 7.79
CA ALA A 105 3.93 17.60 8.13
C ALA A 105 3.60 16.37 7.27
N GLY A 106 2.32 16.03 7.11
CA GLY A 106 1.84 14.89 6.35
C GLY A 106 2.30 14.90 4.89
N PRO A 107 1.98 15.93 4.09
CA PRO A 107 2.40 15.99 2.70
C PRO A 107 3.92 16.08 2.56
N LEU A 108 4.62 16.78 3.46
CA LEU A 108 6.07 16.90 3.40
C LEU A 108 6.77 15.57 3.71
N LEU A 109 6.35 14.85 4.75
CA LEU A 109 6.93 13.55 5.12
C LEU A 109 6.64 12.49 4.03
N THR A 110 5.41 12.42 3.54
CA THR A 110 5.06 11.46 2.47
C THR A 110 5.77 11.78 1.16
N LEU A 111 5.98 13.07 0.84
CA LEU A 111 6.77 13.48 -0.32
C LEU A 111 8.25 13.07 -0.19
N ILE A 112 8.87 13.32 0.97
CA ILE A 112 10.26 12.89 1.22
C ILE A 112 10.40 11.37 1.09
N LEU A 113 9.46 10.61 1.67
CA LEU A 113 9.45 9.16 1.56
C LEU A 113 9.30 8.71 0.11
N THR A 114 8.37 9.29 -0.64
CA THR A 114 8.15 8.92 -2.05
C THR A 114 9.40 9.19 -2.90
N ILE A 115 10.04 10.35 -2.72
CA ILE A 115 11.27 10.71 -3.45
C ILE A 115 12.41 9.76 -3.08
N THR A 116 12.61 9.48 -1.78
CA THR A 116 13.69 8.61 -1.32
C THR A 116 13.50 7.18 -1.85
N ASN A 117 12.28 6.65 -1.84
CA ASN A 117 11.98 5.34 -2.41
C ASN A 117 12.24 5.32 -3.93
N LEU A 118 11.80 6.34 -4.67
CA LEU A 118 12.01 6.41 -6.12
C LEU A 118 13.50 6.50 -6.50
N LEU A 119 14.31 7.23 -5.73
CA LEU A 119 15.74 7.33 -5.96
C LEU A 119 16.48 6.02 -5.64
N ASN A 120 16.04 5.30 -4.61
CA ASN A 120 16.63 4.01 -4.22
C ASN A 120 16.15 2.82 -5.09
N SER A 121 15.15 3.02 -5.94
CA SER A 121 14.57 1.98 -6.79
C SER A 121 15.50 1.49 -7.92
N ALA A 122 16.72 2.05 -8.09
CA ALA A 122 17.63 1.72 -9.18
C ALA A 122 19.03 1.32 -8.71
N PRO A 123 19.65 0.29 -9.32
CA PRO A 123 19.11 -1.04 -9.63
C PRO A 123 18.90 -1.86 -8.34
N LEU A 124 17.90 -2.74 -8.33
CA LEU A 124 17.71 -3.73 -7.27
C LEU A 124 18.94 -4.62 -7.20
N LYS A 125 19.83 -4.27 -6.28
CA LYS A 125 20.94 -5.11 -5.86
C LYS A 125 20.50 -5.65 -4.52
N THR A 126 20.22 -6.95 -4.45
CA THR A 126 20.13 -7.60 -3.14
C THR A 126 21.47 -7.36 -2.47
N GLU A 127 21.48 -6.56 -1.39
CA GLU A 127 22.71 -6.34 -0.64
C GLU A 127 23.19 -7.69 -0.10
N ALA A 128 24.51 -7.91 -0.09
CA ALA A 128 25.14 -9.13 0.41
C ALA A 128 25.03 -9.24 1.95
N GLY A 129 23.81 -9.26 2.46
CA GLY A 129 23.45 -9.33 3.87
C GLY A 129 22.58 -10.54 4.14
N GLY A 130 23.01 -11.43 5.04
CA GLY A 130 22.28 -12.65 5.39
C GLY A 130 22.81 -13.95 4.76
N GLY A 131 24.02 -13.94 4.19
CA GLY A 131 24.68 -15.16 3.67
C GLY A 131 24.42 -15.48 2.20
N PHE A 132 23.83 -14.54 1.44
CA PHE A 132 23.62 -14.64 -0.01
C PHE A 132 24.56 -13.68 -0.75
N GLU A 133 25.08 -14.12 -1.90
CA GLU A 133 25.90 -13.26 -2.78
C GLU A 133 25.04 -12.16 -3.41
N ALA A 134 25.66 -11.02 -3.75
CA ALA A 134 24.99 -9.92 -4.42
C ALA A 134 24.40 -10.41 -5.76
N TYR A 135 23.08 -10.52 -5.83
CA TYR A 135 22.35 -10.93 -7.02
C TYR A 135 21.85 -9.69 -7.76
N GLU A 136 22.29 -9.51 -8.99
CA GLU A 136 21.73 -8.51 -9.89
C GLU A 136 20.49 -9.10 -10.57
N PHE A 137 19.35 -8.47 -10.31
CA PHE A 137 18.09 -8.87 -10.91
C PHE A 137 18.12 -8.70 -12.44
N PRO A 138 17.72 -9.71 -13.21
CA PRO A 138 17.68 -9.63 -14.66
C PRO A 138 16.61 -8.65 -15.14
N THR A 139 16.80 -8.07 -16.32
CA THR A 139 15.94 -6.98 -16.85
C THR A 139 14.46 -7.34 -16.95
N TRP A 140 14.12 -8.62 -17.13
CA TRP A 140 12.73 -9.06 -17.16
C TRP A 140 12.03 -8.90 -15.80
N SER A 141 12.75 -9.02 -14.67
CA SER A 141 12.14 -8.85 -13.35
C SER A 141 11.87 -7.38 -13.06
N THR A 142 12.69 -6.47 -13.58
CA THR A 142 12.43 -5.02 -13.53
C THR A 142 11.16 -4.68 -14.31
N VAL A 143 10.96 -5.26 -15.50
CA VAL A 143 9.73 -5.08 -16.29
C VAL A 143 8.51 -5.62 -15.53
N LEU A 144 8.61 -6.79 -14.91
CA LEU A 144 7.54 -7.33 -14.06
C LEU A 144 7.25 -6.44 -12.86
N GLY A 145 8.29 -5.89 -12.22
CA GLY A 145 8.15 -4.96 -11.11
C GLY A 145 7.39 -3.69 -11.48
N TRP A 146 7.72 -3.09 -12.62
CA TRP A 146 6.99 -1.94 -13.17
C TRP A 146 5.56 -2.25 -13.61
N LEU A 147 5.22 -3.51 -13.89
CA LEU A 147 3.83 -3.92 -14.15
C LEU A 147 3.01 -4.10 -12.87
N ILE A 148 3.68 -4.32 -11.73
CA ILE A 148 3.03 -4.46 -10.41
C ILE A 148 2.77 -3.08 -9.81
N PHE A 149 3.63 -2.10 -10.10
CA PHE A 149 3.40 -0.68 -9.78
C PHE A 149 2.18 -0.13 -10.53
#